data_AF-A0A2E5Q771-F1
#
_entry.id   AF-A0A2E5Q771-F1
#
_cell.length_a   1.000
_cell.length_b   1.000
_cell.length_c   1.000
_cell.angle_alpha   90.00
_cell.angle_beta   90.00
_cell.angle_gamma   90.00
#
_symmetry.space_group_name_H-M   'P 1'
#
loop_
_entity.id
_entity.type
_entity.pdbx_description
1 polymer ?
#
loop_
_entity_poly.entity_id
_entity_poly.type
_entity_poly.pdbx_seq_one_letter_code
_entity_poly.pdbx_strand_id
1 'polypeptide(L)'
;MQGLILLISVTLLYAGYNLFVKVSSGHVAEKVTSTVLATICLQFTALLVSTLFAIYLLRKGGQVLALGPPAYGWAMAAGLCIGAAEIGYFYLFGNFSAGKSIPASIVIPTVVCGTVIVALLASRFLFNEALSIVQIGGIVITITGIVMIYAGRAT
;
A
#
# COMPACT_ATOMS: atom_id res chain seq x y z
N MET A 1 4.41 -22.33 9.35
CA MET A 1 3.44 -22.48 8.25
C MET A 1 2.33 -21.41 8.29
N GLN A 2 1.72 -21.13 9.45
CA GLN A 2 0.69 -20.08 9.60
C GLN A 2 1.14 -18.67 9.18
N GLY A 3 2.36 -18.26 9.54
CA GLY A 3 2.90 -16.94 9.14
C GLY A 3 3.05 -16.76 7.63
N LEU A 4 3.45 -17.82 6.90
CA LEU A 4 3.61 -17.79 5.45
C LEU A 4 2.26 -17.67 4.73
N ILE A 5 1.22 -18.34 5.25
CA ILE A 5 -0.15 -18.20 4.74
C ILE A 5 -0.63 -16.76 4.91
N LEU A 6 -0.41 -16.16 6.08
CA LEU A 6 -0.78 -14.77 6.33
C LEU A 6 -0.05 -13.80 5.39
N LEU A 7 1.26 -13.99 5.19
CA LEU A 7 2.05 -13.18 4.26
C LEU A 7 1.52 -13.24 2.84
N ILE A 8 1.19 -14.44 2.34
CA ILE A 8 0.59 -14.62 1.01
C ILE A 8 -0.78 -13.94 0.95
N SER A 9 -1.64 -14.14 1.95
CA SER A 9 -2.97 -13.53 1.98
C SER A 9 -2.90 -12.01 1.97
N VAL A 10 -2.02 -11.40 2.79
CA VAL A 10 -1.83 -9.94 2.82
C VAL A 10 -1.29 -9.44 1.49
N THR A 11 -0.35 -10.16 0.87
CA THR A 11 0.19 -9.81 -0.44
C THR A 11 -0.89 -9.82 -1.51
N LEU A 12 -1.76 -10.83 -1.52
CA LEU A 12 -2.89 -10.91 -2.47
C LEU A 12 -3.90 -9.79 -2.26
N LEU A 13 -4.25 -9.48 -1.00
CA LEU A 13 -5.15 -8.38 -0.68
C LEU A 13 -4.57 -7.03 -1.09
N TYR A 14 -3.27 -6.81 -0.85
CA TYR A 14 -2.60 -5.57 -1.22
C TYR A 14 -2.41 -5.42 -2.74
N ALA A 15 -2.11 -6.50 -3.45
CA ALA A 15 -2.10 -6.52 -4.91
C ALA A 15 -3.50 -6.22 -5.48
N GLY A 16 -4.54 -6.88 -4.92
CA GLY A 16 -5.93 -6.63 -5.27
C GLY A 16 -6.34 -5.17 -5.06
N TYR A 17 -5.98 -4.58 -3.91
CA TYR A 17 -6.16 -3.15 -3.64
C TYR A 17 -5.57 -2.28 -4.76
N ASN A 18 -4.30 -2.49 -5.12
CA ASN A 18 -3.63 -1.67 -6.14
C ASN A 18 -4.30 -1.81 -7.52
N LEU A 19 -4.73 -3.02 -7.88
CA LEU A 19 -5.45 -3.29 -9.13
C LEU A 19 -6.84 -2.65 -9.15
N PHE A 20 -7.61 -2.77 -8.06
CA PHE A 20 -8.93 -2.16 -7.96
C PHE A 20 -8.88 -0.64 -7.95
N VAL A 21 -7.88 -0.03 -7.31
CA VAL A 21 -7.65 1.43 -7.37
C VAL A 21 -7.38 1.86 -8.81
N LYS A 22 -6.58 1.11 -9.58
CA LYS A 22 -6.39 1.37 -11.03
C LYS A 22 -7.73 1.29 -11.78
N VAL A 23 -8.49 0.22 -11.60
CA VAL A 23 -9.80 0.05 -12.28
C VAL A 23 -10.74 1.19 -11.92
N SER A 24 -10.85 1.54 -10.63
CA SER A 24 -11.67 2.63 -10.14
C SER A 24 -11.26 3.97 -10.76
N SER A 25 -9.96 4.26 -10.82
CA SER A 25 -9.45 5.50 -11.43
C SER A 25 -9.76 5.62 -12.92
N GLY A 26 -9.90 4.49 -13.64
CA GLY A 26 -10.27 4.47 -15.06
C GLY A 26 -11.73 4.81 -15.33
N HIS A 27 -12.59 4.77 -14.29
CA HIS A 27 -14.00 5.16 -14.37
C HIS A 27 -14.23 6.61 -13.93
N VAL A 28 -13.17 7.34 -13.55
CA VAL A 28 -13.28 8.76 -13.19
C VAL A 28 -13.47 9.57 -14.47
N ALA A 29 -14.58 10.29 -14.57
CA ALA A 29 -14.86 11.11 -15.74
C ALA A 29 -13.79 12.20 -15.94
N GLU A 30 -13.45 12.50 -17.19
CA GLU A 30 -12.37 13.43 -17.57
C GLU A 30 -12.57 14.86 -17.03
N LYS A 31 -13.79 15.23 -16.67
CA LYS A 31 -14.14 16.55 -16.11
C LYS A 31 -13.95 16.66 -14.59
N VAL A 32 -13.72 15.55 -13.91
CA VAL A 32 -13.49 15.56 -12.46
C VAL A 32 -12.11 16.18 -12.22
N THR A 33 -11.97 17.02 -11.20
CA THR A 33 -10.72 17.74 -10.85
C THR A 33 -9.95 17.09 -9.69
N SER A 34 -10.57 16.16 -8.97
CA SER A 34 -9.99 15.50 -7.79
C SER A 34 -10.58 14.12 -7.55
N THR A 35 -9.74 13.18 -7.12
CA THR A 35 -10.10 11.79 -6.79
C THR A 35 -10.31 11.55 -5.29
N VAL A 36 -10.33 12.63 -4.49
CA VAL A 36 -10.47 12.56 -3.03
C VAL A 36 -11.73 11.81 -2.61
N LEU A 37 -12.84 11.95 -3.35
CA LEU A 37 -14.09 11.25 -3.00
C LEU A 37 -13.96 9.71 -3.12
N ALA A 38 -13.20 9.23 -4.10
CA ALA A 38 -12.91 7.80 -4.23
C ALA A 38 -12.03 7.29 -3.08
N THR A 39 -11.07 8.11 -2.64
CA THR A 39 -10.25 7.82 -1.45
C THR A 39 -11.10 7.76 -0.18
N ILE A 40 -12.02 8.72 0.01
CA ILE A 40 -12.95 8.72 1.14
C ILE A 40 -13.81 7.45 1.12
N CYS A 41 -14.36 7.06 -0.04
CA CYS A 41 -15.15 5.83 -0.19
C CYS A 41 -14.35 4.57 0.19
N LEU A 42 -13.08 4.52 -0.22
CA LEU A 42 -12.16 3.45 0.14
C LEU A 42 -11.98 3.38 1.67
N GLN A 43 -11.71 4.52 2.31
CA GLN A 43 -11.49 4.57 3.76
C GLN A 43 -12.74 4.21 4.57
N PHE A 44 -13.93 4.64 4.13
CA PHE A 44 -15.19 4.18 4.74
C PHE A 44 -15.37 2.67 4.64
N THR A 45 -15.02 2.09 3.49
CA THR A 45 -15.10 0.64 3.28
C THR A 45 -14.11 -0.10 4.17
N ALA A 46 -12.88 0.41 4.31
CA ALA A 46 -11.86 -0.16 5.20
C ALA A 46 -12.29 -0.10 6.68
N LEU A 47 -12.90 1.02 7.10
CA LEU A 47 -13.48 1.17 8.44
C LEU A 47 -14.60 0.16 8.68
N LEU A 48 -15.49 -0.04 7.70
CA LEU A 48 -16.59 -0.99 7.80
C LEU A 48 -16.07 -2.42 7.97
N VAL A 49 -15.10 -2.84 7.15
CA VAL A 49 -14.48 -4.19 7.26
C VAL A 49 -13.83 -4.37 8.63
N SER A 50 -13.07 -3.38 9.11
CA SER A 50 -12.42 -3.43 10.42
C SER A 50 -13.43 -3.51 11.56
N THR A 51 -14.54 -2.76 11.45
CA THR A 51 -15.62 -2.76 12.44
C THR A 51 -16.34 -4.12 12.48
N LEU A 52 -16.65 -4.70 11.32
CA LEU A 52 -17.26 -6.03 11.25
C LEU A 52 -16.34 -7.09 11.87
N PHE A 53 -15.03 -7.01 11.61
CA PHE A 53 -14.06 -7.91 12.20
C PHE A 53 -13.96 -7.73 13.73
N ALA A 54 -14.00 -6.48 14.22
CA ALA A 54 -14.05 -6.20 15.66
C ALA A 54 -15.31 -6.78 16.32
N ILE A 55 -16.49 -6.63 15.70
CA ILE A 55 -17.74 -7.23 16.19
C ILE A 55 -17.62 -8.76 16.26
N TYR A 56 -17.04 -9.37 15.23
CA TYR A 56 -16.79 -10.82 15.21
C TYR A 56 -15.89 -11.27 16.37
N LEU A 57 -14.79 -10.55 16.63
CA LEU A 57 -13.87 -10.85 17.73
C LEU A 57 -14.54 -10.68 19.09
N LEU A 58 -15.32 -9.61 19.28
CA LEU A 58 -16.08 -9.36 20.50
C LEU A 58 -17.09 -10.48 20.77
N ARG A 59 -17.76 -11.00 19.72
CA ARG A 59 -18.69 -12.14 19.85
C ARG A 59 -18.00 -13.46 20.22
N LYS A 60 -16.73 -13.64 19.87
CA LYS A 60 -15.96 -14.83 20.26
C LYS A 60 -15.55 -14.83 21.75
N GLY A 61 -15.55 -13.67 22.40
CA GLY A 61 -15.13 -13.52 23.79
C GLY A 61 -13.62 -13.66 24.00
N GLY A 62 -13.12 -13.22 25.16
CA GLY A 62 -11.72 -13.40 25.57
C GLY A 62 -10.69 -12.51 24.87
N GLN A 63 -11.12 -11.50 24.11
CA GLN A 63 -10.22 -10.54 23.44
C GLN A 63 -10.17 -9.23 24.22
N VAL A 64 -8.97 -8.73 24.52
CA VAL A 64 -8.76 -7.40 25.12
C VAL A 64 -8.44 -6.41 24.01
N LEU A 65 -9.40 -5.56 23.67
CA LEU A 65 -9.25 -4.53 22.62
C LEU A 65 -8.73 -3.18 23.17
N ALA A 66 -7.97 -3.22 24.26
CA ALA A 66 -7.37 -2.03 24.86
C ALA A 66 -5.89 -1.96 24.45
N LEU A 67 -5.55 -0.94 23.66
CA LEU A 67 -4.17 -0.64 23.30
C LEU A 67 -3.64 0.50 24.19
N GLY A 68 -2.33 0.56 24.40
CA GLY A 68 -1.73 1.70 25.10
C GLY A 68 -1.87 3.01 24.29
N PRO A 69 -1.97 4.19 24.94
CA PRO A 69 -2.02 5.48 24.25
C PRO A 69 -1.00 5.70 23.11
N PRO A 70 0.30 5.31 23.24
CA PRO A 70 1.25 5.50 22.15
C PRO A 70 0.94 4.65 20.91
N ALA A 71 0.31 3.48 21.07
CA ALA A 71 -0.05 2.62 19.94
C ALA A 71 -1.10 3.30 19.04
N TYR A 72 -2.07 4.02 19.62
CA TYR A 72 -3.03 4.80 18.86
C TYR A 72 -2.34 5.95 18.09
N GLY A 73 -1.38 6.64 18.72
CA GLY A 73 -0.64 7.73 18.05
C GLY A 73 0.12 7.26 16.81
N TRP A 74 0.86 6.15 16.92
CA TRP A 74 1.56 5.57 15.76
C TRP A 74 0.61 5.02 14.70
N ALA A 75 -0.51 4.43 15.10
CA ALA A 75 -1.54 3.98 14.16
C ALA A 75 -2.16 5.15 13.38
N MET A 76 -2.39 6.30 14.03
CA MET A 76 -2.87 7.51 13.36
C MET A 76 -1.84 8.07 12.38
N ALA A 77 -0.56 8.09 12.74
CA ALA A 77 0.51 8.52 11.84
C ALA A 77 0.59 7.61 10.59
N ALA A 78 0.48 6.29 10.78
CA ALA A 78 0.42 5.34 9.68
C ALA A 78 -0.82 5.57 8.79
N GLY A 79 -1.97 5.85 9.38
CA GLY A 79 -3.20 6.20 8.66
C GLY A 79 -3.05 7.45 7.81
N LEU A 80 -2.36 8.47 8.30
CA LEU A 80 -2.06 9.70 7.56
C LEU A 80 -1.20 9.39 6.31
N CYS A 81 -0.16 8.56 6.46
CA CYS A 81 0.68 8.15 5.34
C CYS A 81 -0.11 7.36 4.29
N ILE A 82 -0.95 6.41 4.70
CA ILE A 82 -1.79 5.62 3.79
C ILE A 82 -2.78 6.52 3.04
N GLY A 83 -3.48 7.42 3.75
CA GLY A 83 -4.44 8.33 3.11
C GLY A 83 -3.78 9.25 2.08
N ALA A 84 -2.61 9.80 2.39
CA ALA A 84 -1.85 10.60 1.42
C ALA A 84 -1.38 9.78 0.21
N ALA A 85 -0.92 8.54 0.45
CA ALA A 85 -0.48 7.64 -0.61
C ALA A 85 -1.64 7.22 -1.53
N GLU A 86 -2.83 6.97 -0.98
CA GLU A 86 -4.04 6.63 -1.75
C GLU A 86 -4.44 7.76 -2.70
N ILE A 87 -4.43 9.00 -2.21
CA ILE A 87 -4.65 10.17 -3.06
C ILE A 87 -3.62 10.16 -4.18
N GLY A 88 -2.33 10.00 -3.86
CA GLY A 88 -1.25 9.87 -4.84
C GLY A 88 -1.50 8.78 -5.89
N TYR A 89 -1.90 7.58 -5.49
CA TYR A 89 -2.21 6.48 -6.40
C TYR A 89 -3.35 6.81 -7.37
N PHE A 90 -4.45 7.37 -6.86
CA PHE A 90 -5.55 7.81 -7.73
C PHE A 90 -5.13 8.93 -8.68
N TYR A 91 -4.20 9.82 -8.29
CA TYR A 91 -3.63 10.84 -9.16
C TYR A 91 -2.67 10.29 -10.22
N LEU A 92 -1.88 9.26 -9.88
CA LEU A 92 -0.96 8.58 -10.79
C LEU A 92 -1.70 7.74 -11.84
N PHE A 93 -2.80 7.12 -11.42
CA PHE A 93 -3.63 6.30 -12.29
C PHE A 93 -4.71 7.08 -13.03
N GLY A 94 -5.20 8.19 -12.47
CA GLY A 94 -6.12 9.09 -13.17
C GLY A 94 -5.40 9.97 -14.19
N ASN A 95 -6.16 10.63 -15.07
CA ASN A 95 -5.62 11.52 -16.11
C ASN A 95 -5.18 12.90 -15.57
N PHE A 96 -4.93 13.02 -14.26
CA PHE A 96 -4.67 14.28 -13.57
C PHE A 96 -3.23 14.77 -13.70
N SER A 97 -2.26 13.85 -13.70
CA SER A 97 -0.86 14.21 -13.86
C SER A 97 -0.47 14.17 -15.34
N ALA A 98 -0.25 15.34 -15.93
CA ALA A 98 0.34 15.52 -17.26
C ALA A 98 -0.42 14.90 -18.45
N GLY A 99 -1.72 14.63 -18.31
CA GLY A 99 -2.60 14.25 -19.43
C GLY A 99 -2.47 12.80 -19.91
N LYS A 100 -1.71 11.94 -19.23
CA LYS A 100 -1.65 10.49 -19.53
C LYS A 100 -1.59 9.66 -18.25
N SER A 101 -2.63 8.86 -18.04
CA SER A 101 -2.67 7.78 -17.04
C SER A 101 -1.45 6.87 -17.18
N ILE A 102 -0.71 6.65 -16.09
CA ILE A 102 0.45 5.76 -16.10
C ILE A 102 -0.04 4.30 -16.01
N PRO A 103 0.51 3.36 -16.82
CA PRO A 103 0.18 1.95 -16.73
C PRO A 103 0.43 1.37 -15.34
N ALA A 104 -0.46 0.50 -14.88
CA ALA A 104 -0.31 -0.23 -13.61
C ALA A 104 0.94 -1.12 -13.57
N SER A 105 1.36 -1.62 -14.73
CA SER A 105 2.61 -2.38 -14.90
C SER A 105 3.87 -1.59 -14.53
N ILE A 106 3.79 -0.26 -14.48
CA ILE A 106 4.93 0.60 -14.09
C ILE A 106 4.74 1.11 -12.67
N VAL A 107 3.57 1.68 -12.35
CA VAL A 107 3.33 2.30 -11.04
C VAL A 107 3.40 1.26 -9.91
N ILE A 108 2.74 0.11 -10.05
CA ILE A 108 2.66 -0.87 -8.97
C ILE A 108 4.05 -1.43 -8.64
N PRO A 109 4.85 -1.95 -9.60
CA PRO A 109 6.20 -2.41 -9.27
C PRO A 109 7.08 -1.30 -8.71
N THR A 110 7.00 -0.08 -9.26
CA THR A 110 7.84 1.04 -8.80
C THR A 110 7.54 1.42 -7.36
N VAL A 111 6.26 1.59 -7.00
CA VAL A 111 5.89 2.01 -5.64
C VAL A 111 6.05 0.86 -4.66
N VAL A 112 5.56 -0.34 -4.98
CA VAL A 112 5.61 -1.48 -4.04
C VAL A 112 7.03 -1.96 -3.80
N CYS A 113 7.86 -2.09 -4.84
CA CYS A 113 9.25 -2.46 -4.62
C CYS A 113 10.07 -1.28 -4.07
N GLY A 114 9.72 -0.04 -4.41
CA GLY A 114 10.30 1.16 -3.81
C GLY A 114 10.09 1.22 -2.30
N THR A 115 8.89 0.90 -1.81
CA THR A 115 8.62 0.86 -0.37
C THR A 115 9.39 -0.24 0.34
N VAL A 116 9.64 -1.40 -0.30
CA VAL A 116 10.50 -2.45 0.27
C VAL A 116 11.92 -1.93 0.52
N ILE A 117 12.51 -1.20 -0.44
CA ILE A 117 13.84 -0.62 -0.30
C ILE A 117 13.86 0.40 0.86
N VAL A 118 12.91 1.32 0.85
CA VAL A 118 12.80 2.36 1.89
C VAL A 118 12.56 1.74 3.27
N ALA A 119 11.71 0.72 3.38
CA ALA A 119 11.42 0.03 4.63
C ALA A 119 12.64 -0.74 5.16
N LEU A 120 13.42 -1.39 4.29
CA LEU A 120 14.64 -2.10 4.71
C LEU A 120 15.73 -1.12 5.17
N LEU A 121 15.90 0.00 4.46
CA LEU A 121 16.80 1.08 4.89
C LEU A 121 16.33 1.69 6.22
N ALA A 122 15.04 2.00 6.33
CA ALA A 122 14.44 2.51 7.56
C ALA A 122 14.62 1.51 8.71
N SER A 123 14.47 0.21 8.49
CA SER A 123 14.70 -0.78 9.53
C SER A 123 16.14 -0.79 10.03
N ARG A 124 17.10 -0.67 9.11
CA ARG A 124 18.50 -0.54 9.49
C ARG A 124 18.79 0.72 10.30
N PHE A 125 18.21 1.87 9.93
CA PHE A 125 18.49 3.16 10.55
C PHE A 125 17.67 3.46 11.82
N LEU A 126 16.39 3.09 11.85
CA LEU A 126 15.46 3.40 12.95
C LEU A 126 15.34 2.24 13.96
N PHE A 127 15.30 0.99 13.49
CA PHE A 127 15.13 -0.19 14.34
C PHE A 127 16.45 -0.89 14.67
N ASN A 128 17.55 -0.44 14.07
CA ASN A 128 18.91 -0.93 14.28
C ASN A 128 19.08 -2.44 14.00
N GLU A 129 18.22 -2.99 13.13
CA GLU A 129 18.24 -4.40 12.77
C GLU A 129 19.47 -4.73 11.91
N ALA A 130 20.08 -5.90 12.12
CA ALA A 130 21.19 -6.38 11.33
C ALA A 130 20.69 -6.96 10.00
N LEU A 131 20.92 -6.24 8.90
CA LEU A 131 20.63 -6.74 7.57
C LEU A 131 21.69 -7.75 7.13
N SER A 132 21.24 -8.91 6.68
CA SER A 132 22.13 -9.93 6.09
C SER A 132 22.65 -9.48 4.73
N ILE A 133 23.87 -9.89 4.37
CA ILE A 133 24.48 -9.65 3.05
C ILE A 133 23.57 -10.16 1.91
N VAL A 134 22.81 -11.23 2.16
CA VAL A 134 21.85 -11.81 1.20
C VAL A 134 20.65 -10.89 1.00
N GLN A 135 20.18 -10.22 2.05
CA GLN A 135 19.08 -9.24 1.96
C GLN A 135 19.51 -8.01 1.17
N ILE A 136 20.76 -7.55 1.36
CA ILE A 136 21.33 -6.46 0.58
C ILE A 136 21.41 -6.84 -0.91
N GLY A 137 21.86 -8.06 -1.22
CA GLY A 137 21.83 -8.58 -2.60
C GLY A 137 20.41 -8.60 -3.19
N GLY A 138 19.41 -9.00 -2.40
CA GLY A 138 18.01 -8.95 -2.79
C GLY A 138 17.50 -7.54 -3.10
N ILE A 139 17.92 -6.53 -2.32
CA ILE A 139 17.60 -5.11 -2.56
C ILE A 139 18.15 -4.67 -3.92
N VAL A 140 19.42 -4.97 -4.22
CA VAL A 140 20.06 -4.59 -5.49
C VAL A 140 19.32 -5.22 -6.67
N ILE A 141 19.01 -6.51 -6.61
CA ILE A 141 18.25 -7.21 -7.65
C ILE A 141 16.86 -6.59 -7.83
N THR A 142 16.20 -6.23 -6.74
CA THR A 142 14.88 -5.57 -6.78
C THR A 142 14.97 -4.23 -7.47
N ILE A 143 15.97 -3.40 -7.15
CA ILE A 143 16.22 -2.10 -7.81
C ILE A 143 16.44 -2.31 -9.31
N THR A 144 17.32 -3.24 -9.69
CA THR A 144 17.59 -3.56 -11.10
C THR A 144 16.30 -4.02 -11.80
N GLY A 145 15.48 -4.85 -11.15
CA GLY A 145 14.19 -5.28 -11.66
C GLY A 145 13.21 -4.13 -11.91
N ILE A 146 13.09 -3.18 -10.97
CA ILE A 146 12.27 -1.97 -11.15
C ILE A 146 12.77 -1.16 -12.34
N VAL A 147 14.08 -0.93 -12.44
CA VAL A 147 14.68 -0.16 -13.54
C VAL A 147 14.43 -0.83 -14.88
N MET A 148 14.56 -2.16 -14.95
CA MET A 148 14.28 -2.93 -16.17
C MET A 148 12.79 -2.87 -16.56
N ILE A 149 11.87 -2.93 -15.60
CA ILE A 149 10.43 -2.77 -15.86
C ILE A 149 10.13 -1.36 -16.37
N TYR A 150 10.76 -0.34 -15.77
CA TYR A 150 10.58 1.05 -16.18
C TYR A 150 11.17 1.31 -17.57
N ALA A 151 12.37 0.80 -17.86
CA ALA A 151 13.03 0.91 -19.16
C ALA A 151 12.34 0.06 -20.25
N GLY A 152 11.73 -1.06 -19.86
CA GLY A 152 10.91 -1.93 -20.71
C GLY A 152 9.50 -1.39 -20.95
N ARG A 153 9.19 -0.16 -20.52
CA ARG A 153 8.02 0.59 -21.00
C ARG A 153 8.12 0.64 -22.52
N ALA A 154 7.39 -0.25 -23.19
CA ALA A 154 7.25 -0.22 -24.64
C ALA A 154 6.89 1.22 -25.05
N THR A 155 7.75 1.78 -25.91
CA THR A 155 7.48 2.94 -26.74
C THR A 155 6.11 2.83 -27.39
#